data_AF-S7ZDT5-F1
#
_entry.id   AF-S7ZDT5-F1
#
_cell.length_a   1.000
_cell.length_b   1.000
_cell.length_c   1.000
_cell.angle_alpha   90.00
_cell.angle_beta   90.00
_cell.angle_gamma   90.00
#
_symmetry.space_group_name_H-M   'P 1'
#
loop_
_entity.id
_entity.type
_entity.pdbx_description
1 polymer ?
#
loop_
_entity_poly.entity_id
_entity_poly.type
_entity_poly.pdbx_seq_one_letter_code
_entity_poly.pdbx_strand_id
1 'polypeptide(L)'
;MTATSVLVAALALLGPSGAQASKLPAQAQVINQKAFNVLNNTQPPAVFNADNIFVPPGYTEQDLTERPFHVYDEEFLKIIGKGPTLTRIAHSPKDPLYHEAVVWSKKTDEVFFVQNAGAKASGTGLNKSAIIEKISLFEAAAYSNQSDASGRVKVSTVPSSPMVINPNGAINYRGEIVFAGEGQGNSSPPALWVMNPQSPYNTTVLLNNFFGRQFNSLNDVAIHPKSKDVYFTDTIYGYVQDFRPSPGLRDQVYRLNPSTGAVTVVADDFGHPNGFTFSPDGKYAYVADTGINYGFYGMNFTQPASIYRFNVNEDGTLDNRKIFAFVSPGAPDGVHCDSKGNVYAGCGDGIHVWNPSGKLIGKIFLGSTTANFQFVGDGRMVICAETDLYYATVAADGNYVESEM
;
A
#
# COMPACT_ATOMS: atom_id res chain seq x y z
N MET A 1 -74.57 -1.37 17.49
CA MET A 1 -73.38 -0.63 17.02
C MET A 1 -72.15 -1.43 17.41
N THR A 2 -71.29 -1.65 16.42
CA THR A 2 -69.90 -2.20 16.47
C THR A 2 -69.67 -3.56 17.14
N ALA A 3 -69.62 -4.61 16.31
CA ALA A 3 -68.90 -5.85 16.61
C ALA A 3 -67.63 -5.89 15.74
N THR A 4 -66.50 -6.05 16.40
CA THR A 4 -65.14 -6.07 15.87
C THR A 4 -64.89 -7.39 15.13
N SER A 5 -64.47 -7.34 13.87
CA SER A 5 -64.01 -8.50 13.11
C SER A 5 -62.50 -8.40 12.91
N VAL A 6 -61.77 -9.35 13.50
CA VAL A 6 -60.32 -9.50 13.34
C VAL A 6 -60.06 -10.20 12.01
N LEU A 7 -59.37 -9.52 11.09
CA LEU A 7 -58.82 -10.14 9.87
C LEU A 7 -57.36 -10.54 10.14
N VAL A 8 -57.09 -11.83 10.19
CA VAL A 8 -55.71 -12.36 10.21
C VAL A 8 -55.25 -12.46 8.76
N ALA A 9 -54.38 -11.54 8.33
CA ALA A 9 -53.69 -11.65 7.05
C ALA A 9 -52.42 -12.48 7.25
N ALA A 10 -52.38 -13.67 6.65
CA ALA A 10 -51.18 -14.49 6.56
C ALA A 10 -50.17 -13.81 5.62
N LEU A 11 -49.03 -13.35 6.16
CA LEU A 11 -47.88 -12.98 5.34
C LEU A 11 -47.26 -14.27 4.79
N ALA A 12 -47.43 -14.51 3.49
CA ALA A 12 -46.62 -15.46 2.76
C ALA A 12 -45.18 -14.93 2.68
N LEU A 13 -44.26 -15.61 3.35
CA LEU A 13 -42.82 -15.42 3.20
C LEU A 13 -42.43 -15.87 1.78
N LEU A 14 -42.24 -14.89 0.88
CA LEU A 14 -41.52 -15.10 -0.36
C LEU A 14 -40.06 -15.38 0.01
N GLY A 15 -39.65 -16.65 -0.08
CA GLY A 15 -38.25 -17.04 0.03
C GLY A 15 -37.41 -16.38 -1.07
N PRO A 16 -36.14 -16.03 -0.82
CA PRO A 16 -35.31 -15.41 -1.83
C PRO A 16 -35.14 -16.36 -3.01
N SER A 17 -35.49 -15.85 -4.19
CA SER A 17 -35.24 -16.45 -5.49
C SER A 17 -33.79 -16.91 -5.60
N GLY A 18 -33.60 -18.15 -6.06
CA GLY A 18 -32.30 -18.77 -6.24
C GLY A 18 -31.40 -17.99 -7.20
N ALA A 19 -30.51 -17.18 -6.64
CA ALA A 19 -29.20 -16.95 -7.23
C ALA A 19 -28.37 -18.21 -6.93
N GLN A 20 -27.86 -18.85 -7.97
CA GLN A 20 -26.89 -19.93 -7.83
C GLN A 20 -25.70 -19.38 -7.05
N ALA A 21 -25.61 -19.68 -5.74
CA ALA A 21 -24.54 -19.22 -4.88
C ALA A 21 -23.21 -19.61 -5.54
N SER A 22 -22.48 -18.64 -6.07
CA SER A 22 -21.18 -18.89 -6.66
C SER A 22 -20.32 -19.51 -5.58
N LYS A 23 -19.87 -20.74 -5.77
CA LYS A 23 -18.99 -21.43 -4.84
C LYS A 23 -17.77 -20.52 -4.58
N LEU A 24 -17.49 -20.24 -3.31
CA LEU A 24 -16.32 -19.45 -2.93
C LEU A 24 -15.05 -20.09 -3.50
N PRO A 25 -14.10 -19.28 -4.00
CA PRO A 25 -12.79 -19.78 -4.39
C PRO A 25 -12.10 -20.54 -3.24
N ALA A 26 -11.25 -21.52 -3.58
CA ALA A 26 -10.65 -22.41 -2.58
C ALA A 26 -9.86 -21.67 -1.50
N GLN A 27 -9.10 -20.64 -1.89
CA GLN A 27 -8.29 -19.81 -0.98
C GLN A 27 -9.08 -18.63 -0.35
N ALA A 28 -10.38 -18.51 -0.62
CA ALA A 28 -11.20 -17.40 -0.12
C ALA A 28 -12.14 -17.85 0.97
N GLN A 29 -12.43 -17.01 1.97
CA GLN A 29 -13.38 -17.28 3.05
C GLN A 29 -14.22 -16.04 3.35
N VAL A 30 -15.48 -16.22 3.76
CA VAL A 30 -16.34 -15.10 4.16
C VAL A 30 -16.01 -14.70 5.59
N ILE A 31 -15.92 -13.40 5.84
CA ILE A 31 -15.79 -12.81 7.18
C ILE A 31 -17.09 -12.07 7.50
N ASN A 32 -17.88 -12.61 8.43
CA ASN A 32 -19.18 -12.05 8.78
C ASN A 32 -19.05 -10.90 9.79
N GLN A 33 -19.01 -9.66 9.31
CA GLN A 33 -18.93 -8.46 10.16
C GLN A 33 -19.99 -8.39 11.24
N LYS A 34 -21.22 -8.79 10.92
CA LYS A 34 -22.34 -8.75 11.88
C LYS A 34 -22.08 -9.64 13.10
N ALA A 35 -21.28 -10.70 12.96
CA ALA A 35 -20.97 -11.61 14.06
C ALA A 35 -20.06 -10.98 15.13
N PHE A 36 -19.39 -9.88 14.83
CA PHE A 36 -18.49 -9.19 15.77
C PHE A 36 -18.82 -7.70 15.97
N ASN A 37 -19.98 -7.23 15.51
CA ASN A 37 -20.52 -5.94 15.95
C ASN A 37 -20.76 -5.91 17.47
N VAL A 38 -21.01 -7.07 18.08
CA VAL A 38 -21.12 -7.26 19.52
C VAL A 38 -20.25 -8.45 19.90
N LEU A 39 -19.17 -8.19 20.64
CA LEU A 39 -18.30 -9.23 21.18
C LEU A 39 -18.75 -9.62 22.59
N ASN A 40 -18.54 -10.88 22.97
CA ASN A 40 -18.80 -11.33 24.34
C ASN A 40 -17.93 -10.60 25.38
N ASN A 41 -16.74 -10.15 24.97
CA ASN A 41 -15.84 -9.35 25.77
C ASN A 41 -15.02 -8.43 24.87
N THR A 42 -14.90 -7.16 25.25
CA THR A 42 -14.02 -6.17 24.58
C THR A 42 -12.89 -5.81 25.54
N GLN A 43 -11.65 -6.08 25.13
CA GLN A 43 -10.47 -5.80 25.94
C GLN A 43 -10.19 -4.29 26.01
N PRO A 44 -9.59 -3.78 27.10
CA PRO A 44 -9.17 -2.39 27.18
C PRO A 44 -8.00 -2.09 26.20
N PRO A 45 -7.78 -0.83 25.80
CA PRO A 45 -6.72 -0.45 24.87
C PRO A 45 -5.28 -0.83 25.29
N ALA A 46 -5.04 -1.01 26.60
CA ALA A 46 -3.76 -1.49 27.11
C ALA A 46 -3.48 -2.98 26.78
N VAL A 47 -4.51 -3.72 26.35
CA VAL A 47 -4.45 -5.16 26.05
C VAL A 47 -4.73 -5.44 24.58
N PHE A 48 -5.68 -4.71 23.97
CA PHE A 48 -6.01 -4.83 22.56
C PHE A 48 -6.08 -3.45 21.90
N ASN A 49 -5.16 -3.17 20.98
CA ASN A 49 -5.03 -1.91 20.27
C ASN A 49 -4.60 -2.15 18.81
N ALA A 50 -4.08 -1.11 18.15
CA ALA A 50 -3.68 -1.19 16.76
C ALA A 50 -2.54 -2.19 16.49
N ASP A 51 -1.81 -2.65 17.50
CA ASP A 51 -0.72 -3.63 17.33
C ASP A 51 -1.23 -5.07 17.27
N ASN A 52 -2.51 -5.31 17.54
CA ASN A 52 -3.06 -6.65 17.66
C ASN A 52 -3.87 -7.06 16.43
N ILE A 53 -3.56 -8.23 15.87
CA ILE A 53 -4.39 -8.85 14.84
C ILE A 53 -5.73 -9.25 15.45
N PHE A 54 -6.82 -8.79 14.81
CA PHE A 54 -8.16 -9.19 15.20
C PHE A 54 -8.52 -10.53 14.58
N VAL A 55 -8.78 -11.54 15.43
CA VAL A 55 -9.30 -12.84 15.01
C VAL A 55 -10.82 -12.86 15.23
N PRO A 56 -11.64 -12.90 14.16
CA PRO A 56 -13.09 -12.91 14.30
C PRO A 56 -13.59 -14.15 15.06
N PRO A 57 -14.73 -14.06 15.79
CA PRO A 57 -15.32 -15.20 16.47
C PRO A 57 -15.58 -16.38 15.51
N GLY A 58 -15.14 -17.57 15.91
CA GLY A 58 -15.28 -18.80 15.10
C GLY A 58 -14.12 -19.08 14.16
N TYR A 59 -13.06 -18.26 14.18
CA TYR A 59 -11.83 -18.47 13.42
C TYR A 59 -10.64 -18.62 14.36
N THR A 60 -9.61 -19.27 13.87
CA THR A 60 -8.24 -19.26 14.40
C THR A 60 -7.35 -18.45 13.45
N GLU A 61 -6.17 -18.00 13.91
CA GLU A 61 -5.18 -17.38 13.01
C GLU A 61 -4.79 -18.31 11.86
N GLN A 62 -4.71 -19.62 12.12
CA GLN A 62 -4.45 -20.63 11.09
C GLN A 62 -5.54 -20.63 10.01
N ASP A 63 -6.82 -20.58 10.40
CA ASP A 63 -7.92 -20.51 9.43
C ASP A 63 -7.78 -19.26 8.54
N LEU A 64 -7.41 -18.11 9.13
CA LEU A 64 -7.23 -16.84 8.42
C LEU A 64 -6.11 -16.91 7.39
N THR A 65 -4.99 -17.56 7.72
CA THR A 65 -3.82 -17.70 6.85
C THR A 65 -4.00 -18.79 5.78
N GLU A 66 -4.67 -19.90 6.08
CA GLU A 66 -4.90 -20.98 5.10
C GLU A 66 -5.80 -20.56 3.92
N ARG A 67 -6.70 -19.60 4.16
CA ARG A 67 -7.59 -19.01 3.15
C ARG A 67 -7.46 -17.48 3.15
N PRO A 68 -6.38 -16.93 2.58
CA PRO A 68 -5.98 -15.54 2.79
C PRO A 68 -6.93 -14.50 2.15
N PHE A 69 -7.80 -14.89 1.22
CA PHE A 69 -8.74 -13.96 0.60
C PHE A 69 -10.01 -13.82 1.45
N HIS A 70 -10.02 -12.82 2.33
CA HIS A 70 -11.11 -12.57 3.26
C HIS A 70 -12.20 -11.72 2.60
N VAL A 71 -13.37 -12.32 2.38
CA VAL A 71 -14.53 -11.71 1.74
C VAL A 71 -15.41 -11.06 2.81
N TYR A 72 -15.29 -9.75 2.96
CA TYR A 72 -16.13 -8.94 3.85
C TYR A 72 -17.44 -8.52 3.16
N ASP A 73 -17.42 -8.43 1.83
CA ASP A 73 -18.57 -8.16 0.97
C ASP A 73 -18.43 -8.90 -0.38
N GLU A 74 -19.54 -9.29 -1.00
CA GLU A 74 -19.56 -9.99 -2.29
C GLU A 74 -18.92 -9.19 -3.43
N GLU A 75 -18.86 -7.85 -3.33
CA GLU A 75 -18.11 -6.98 -4.25
C GLU A 75 -16.66 -7.47 -4.44
N PHE A 76 -16.02 -8.00 -3.40
CA PHE A 76 -14.64 -8.50 -3.44
C PHE A 76 -14.46 -9.76 -4.28
N LEU A 77 -15.52 -10.55 -4.51
CA LEU A 77 -15.44 -11.72 -5.40
C LEU A 77 -15.13 -11.33 -6.84
N LYS A 78 -15.48 -10.11 -7.26
CA LYS A 78 -15.11 -9.56 -8.58
C LYS A 78 -13.63 -9.20 -8.65
N ILE A 79 -13.03 -8.83 -7.51
CA ILE A 79 -11.62 -8.47 -7.39
C ILE A 79 -10.74 -9.71 -7.49
N ILE A 80 -11.03 -10.73 -6.68
CA ILE A 80 -10.20 -11.93 -6.59
C ILE A 80 -10.50 -12.95 -7.71
N GLY A 81 -11.69 -12.91 -8.30
CA GLY A 81 -12.09 -13.84 -9.36
C GLY A 81 -12.32 -15.27 -8.87
N LYS A 82 -12.26 -16.23 -9.79
CA LYS A 82 -12.68 -17.63 -9.53
C LYS A 82 -11.59 -18.50 -8.92
N GLY A 83 -10.32 -18.16 -9.14
CA GLY A 83 -9.18 -18.96 -8.71
C GLY A 83 -8.00 -18.09 -8.33
N PRO A 84 -8.16 -17.18 -7.34
CA PRO A 84 -7.05 -16.38 -6.87
C PRO A 84 -6.01 -17.28 -6.22
N THR A 85 -4.75 -16.88 -6.34
CA THR A 85 -3.64 -17.55 -5.67
C THR A 85 -2.78 -16.54 -4.90
N LEU A 86 -2.18 -17.00 -3.82
CA LEU A 86 -1.15 -16.29 -3.08
C LEU A 86 0.02 -17.25 -2.85
N THR A 87 1.21 -16.87 -3.30
CA THR A 87 2.44 -17.65 -3.20
C THR A 87 3.51 -16.82 -2.53
N ARG A 88 4.10 -17.31 -1.45
CA ARG A 88 5.36 -16.74 -0.94
C ARG A 88 6.49 -17.12 -1.89
N ILE A 89 7.14 -16.16 -2.52
CA ILE A 89 8.16 -16.40 -3.54
C ILE A 89 9.59 -16.15 -3.06
N ALA A 90 9.77 -15.36 -2.00
CA ALA A 90 11.05 -15.19 -1.34
C ALA A 90 10.87 -14.92 0.16
N HIS A 91 11.90 -15.26 0.93
CA HIS A 91 11.95 -15.05 2.38
C HIS A 91 13.38 -14.69 2.79
N SER A 92 13.51 -13.71 3.67
CA SER A 92 14.74 -13.34 4.35
C SER A 92 14.62 -13.67 5.83
N PRO A 93 15.56 -14.42 6.44
CA PRO A 93 15.41 -14.85 7.84
C PRO A 93 15.36 -13.72 8.87
N LYS A 94 15.88 -12.54 8.55
CA LYS A 94 16.04 -11.45 9.52
C LYS A 94 15.90 -10.07 8.89
N ASP A 95 16.65 -9.81 7.83
CA ASP A 95 16.71 -8.47 7.26
C ASP A 95 15.44 -8.26 6.40
N PRO A 96 14.66 -7.17 6.60
CA PRO A 96 13.43 -6.88 5.86
C PRO A 96 13.73 -6.41 4.43
N LEU A 97 14.27 -7.32 3.59
CA LEU A 97 14.68 -7.03 2.22
C LEU A 97 13.51 -6.65 1.30
N TYR A 98 12.28 -7.01 1.69
CA TYR A 98 11.07 -6.83 0.91
C TYR A 98 10.16 -5.82 1.62
N HIS A 99 10.67 -4.59 1.77
CA HIS A 99 10.02 -3.53 2.52
C HIS A 99 9.14 -2.67 1.61
N GLU A 100 9.72 -1.98 0.62
CA GLU A 100 9.07 -0.82 -0.01
C GLU A 100 9.24 -0.72 -1.55
N ALA A 101 8.70 0.35 -2.17
CA ALA A 101 8.85 0.70 -3.61
C ALA A 101 8.49 -0.40 -4.61
N VAL A 102 7.40 -1.14 -4.40
CA VAL A 102 7.01 -2.16 -5.38
C VAL A 102 6.61 -1.49 -6.70
N VAL A 103 7.47 -1.61 -7.72
CA VAL A 103 7.28 -0.92 -9.00
C VAL A 103 7.56 -1.85 -10.18
N TRP A 104 6.62 -1.88 -11.11
CA TRP A 104 6.71 -2.72 -12.31
C TRP A 104 7.32 -1.95 -13.48
N SER A 105 8.33 -2.55 -14.10
CA SER A 105 8.85 -2.15 -15.40
C SER A 105 8.22 -3.03 -16.48
N LYS A 106 7.17 -2.52 -17.15
CA LYS A 106 6.53 -3.22 -18.28
C LYS A 106 7.52 -3.55 -19.40
N LYS A 107 8.52 -2.68 -19.61
CA LYS A 107 9.57 -2.85 -20.62
C LYS A 107 10.40 -4.13 -20.43
N THR A 108 10.64 -4.51 -19.18
CA THR A 108 11.46 -5.69 -18.83
C THR A 108 10.64 -6.85 -18.26
N ASP A 109 9.36 -6.63 -17.96
CA ASP A 109 8.48 -7.53 -17.18
C ASP A 109 9.13 -7.96 -15.85
N GLU A 110 9.79 -6.99 -15.21
CA GLU A 110 10.44 -7.13 -13.90
C GLU A 110 9.80 -6.20 -12.88
N VAL A 111 9.82 -6.61 -11.62
CA VAL A 111 9.38 -5.80 -10.48
C VAL A 111 10.58 -5.47 -9.64
N PHE A 112 10.71 -4.20 -9.29
CA PHE A 112 11.71 -3.66 -8.40
C PHE A 112 11.05 -3.37 -7.05
N PHE A 113 11.83 -3.49 -5.99
CA PHE A 113 11.46 -3.18 -4.62
C PHE A 113 12.74 -2.90 -3.85
N VAL A 114 12.62 -2.38 -2.63
CA VAL A 114 13.76 -1.84 -1.92
C VAL A 114 13.78 -2.21 -0.44
N GLN A 115 14.98 -2.09 0.11
CA GLN A 115 15.23 -2.07 1.53
C GLN A 115 15.91 -0.73 1.86
N ASN A 116 15.20 0.13 2.58
CA ASN A 116 15.72 1.40 3.08
C ASN A 116 16.46 1.21 4.42
N ALA A 117 16.85 2.34 5.03
CA ALA A 117 17.37 2.33 6.39
C ALA A 117 16.20 2.29 7.37
N GLY A 118 16.18 1.28 8.24
CA GLY A 118 15.21 1.21 9.32
C GLY A 118 15.81 1.67 10.65
N ALA A 119 14.95 1.77 11.68
CA ALA A 119 15.36 2.02 13.05
C ALA A 119 16.45 1.04 13.52
N LYS A 120 17.31 1.41 14.46
CA LYS A 120 18.41 0.56 14.96
C LYS A 120 17.99 -0.89 15.30
N ALA A 121 16.77 -1.08 15.80
CA ALA A 121 16.22 -2.39 16.15
C ALA A 121 15.91 -3.29 14.94
N SER A 122 15.65 -2.71 13.75
CA SER A 122 15.34 -3.44 12.50
C SER A 122 16.54 -4.15 11.89
N GLY A 123 17.77 -3.77 12.26
CA GLY A 123 19.00 -4.37 11.73
C GLY A 123 19.47 -3.83 10.38
N THR A 124 18.74 -2.90 9.75
CA THR A 124 19.01 -2.33 8.42
C THR A 124 19.61 -0.91 8.44
N GLY A 125 20.11 -0.45 9.59
CA GLY A 125 20.70 0.89 9.72
C GLY A 125 21.78 1.20 8.67
N LEU A 126 22.20 2.46 8.62
CA LEU A 126 22.98 3.12 7.55
C LEU A 126 24.06 2.37 6.75
N ASN A 127 24.65 1.29 7.27
CA ASN A 127 25.67 0.49 6.57
C ASN A 127 25.08 -0.71 5.80
N LYS A 128 23.78 -0.95 5.93
CA LYS A 128 23.06 -2.08 5.33
C LYS A 128 21.81 -1.63 4.57
N SER A 129 21.70 -0.36 4.24
CA SER A 129 20.55 0.23 3.54
C SER A 129 20.89 0.56 2.09
N ALA A 130 19.98 1.27 1.41
CA ALA A 130 20.14 1.68 0.01
C ALA A 130 20.20 0.51 -0.98
N ILE A 131 19.41 -0.54 -0.72
CA ILE A 131 19.34 -1.73 -1.57
C ILE A 131 18.11 -1.63 -2.47
N ILE A 132 18.34 -1.73 -3.77
CA ILE A 132 17.30 -1.96 -4.77
C ILE A 132 17.45 -3.41 -5.22
N GLU A 133 16.35 -4.15 -5.25
CA GLU A 133 16.31 -5.53 -5.73
C GLU A 133 15.23 -5.67 -6.81
N LYS A 134 15.29 -6.79 -7.54
CA LYS A 134 14.28 -7.11 -8.53
C LYS A 134 14.05 -8.61 -8.70
N ILE A 135 12.88 -8.94 -9.24
CA ILE A 135 12.51 -10.28 -9.72
C ILE A 135 11.98 -10.22 -11.16
N SER A 136 12.07 -11.36 -11.87
CA SER A 136 11.33 -11.57 -13.11
C SER A 136 9.90 -12.06 -12.81
N LEU A 137 8.90 -11.46 -13.45
CA LEU A 137 7.52 -11.92 -13.32
C LEU A 137 7.28 -13.26 -14.02
N PHE A 138 8.00 -13.54 -15.10
CA PHE A 138 7.95 -14.84 -15.77
C PHE A 138 8.39 -15.97 -14.82
N GLU A 139 9.49 -15.78 -14.09
CA GLU A 139 9.96 -16.76 -13.09
C GLU A 139 8.97 -16.92 -11.94
N ALA A 140 8.45 -15.81 -11.39
CA ALA A 140 7.48 -15.86 -10.30
C ALA A 140 6.17 -16.56 -10.69
N ALA A 141 5.66 -16.28 -11.90
CA ALA A 141 4.43 -16.87 -12.41
C ALA A 141 4.49 -18.40 -12.51
N ALA A 142 5.68 -18.97 -12.76
CA ALA A 142 5.89 -20.43 -12.83
C ALA A 142 5.59 -21.15 -11.50
N TYR A 143 5.55 -20.43 -10.38
CA TYR A 143 5.28 -20.97 -9.05
C TYR A 143 3.95 -20.51 -8.44
N SER A 144 3.14 -19.76 -9.19
CA SER A 144 1.89 -19.12 -8.73
C SER A 144 0.82 -20.07 -8.19
N ASN A 145 0.95 -21.38 -8.38
CA ASN A 145 0.02 -22.40 -7.87
C ASN A 145 0.48 -23.05 -6.55
N GLN A 146 1.61 -22.61 -5.99
CA GLN A 146 2.16 -23.12 -4.73
C GLN A 146 1.83 -22.15 -3.59
N SER A 147 1.78 -22.64 -2.36
CA SER A 147 1.68 -21.75 -1.19
C SER A 147 3.02 -21.08 -0.88
N ASP A 148 4.12 -21.79 -1.11
CA ASP A 148 5.48 -21.32 -0.83
C ASP A 148 6.47 -21.89 -1.86
N ALA A 149 7.20 -20.99 -2.49
CA ALA A 149 8.27 -21.24 -3.46
C ALA A 149 9.53 -20.43 -3.11
N SER A 150 9.70 -20.08 -1.84
CA SER A 150 10.86 -19.33 -1.36
C SER A 150 12.18 -19.98 -1.80
N GLY A 151 13.07 -19.17 -2.37
CA GLY A 151 14.36 -19.62 -2.91
C GLY A 151 14.29 -20.24 -4.31
N ARG A 152 13.11 -20.25 -4.96
CA ARG A 152 12.92 -20.73 -6.34
C ARG A 152 12.88 -19.58 -7.35
N VAL A 153 12.44 -18.40 -6.93
CA VAL A 153 12.48 -17.16 -7.73
C VAL A 153 13.77 -16.42 -7.43
N LYS A 154 14.50 -16.01 -8.47
CA LYS A 154 15.77 -15.30 -8.28
C LYS A 154 15.50 -13.83 -7.94
N VAL A 155 15.86 -13.44 -6.72
CA VAL A 155 15.98 -12.03 -6.32
C VAL A 155 17.39 -11.55 -6.68
N SER A 156 17.49 -10.43 -7.39
CA SER A 156 18.78 -9.85 -7.82
C SER A 156 18.91 -8.41 -7.36
N THR A 157 20.03 -8.08 -6.72
CA THR A 157 20.38 -6.70 -6.37
C THR A 157 20.66 -5.87 -7.64
N VAL A 158 20.19 -4.62 -7.65
CA VAL A 158 20.29 -3.65 -8.74
C VAL A 158 21.33 -2.59 -8.35
N PRO A 159 22.51 -2.59 -8.99
CA PRO A 159 23.58 -1.63 -8.67
C PRO A 159 23.31 -0.29 -9.37
N SER A 160 22.41 0.53 -8.82
CA SER A 160 22.15 1.87 -9.33
C SER A 160 23.39 2.76 -9.28
N SER A 161 23.60 3.60 -10.31
CA SER A 161 24.77 4.48 -10.39
C SER A 161 24.44 5.85 -10.99
N PRO A 162 24.62 6.97 -10.25
CA PRO A 162 24.91 7.03 -8.81
C PRO A 162 23.91 6.24 -7.95
N MET A 163 24.33 5.84 -6.75
CA MET A 163 23.48 5.07 -5.84
C MET A 163 22.30 5.93 -5.36
N VAL A 164 21.08 5.40 -5.47
CA VAL A 164 19.91 6.01 -4.81
C VAL A 164 20.04 5.81 -3.31
N ILE A 165 20.16 6.90 -2.55
CA ILE A 165 20.36 6.84 -1.10
C ILE A 165 19.04 6.60 -0.39
N ASN A 166 18.95 5.49 0.35
CA ASN A 166 17.76 5.05 1.09
C ASN A 166 16.48 5.22 0.25
N PRO A 167 16.38 4.51 -0.89
CA PRO A 167 15.16 4.52 -1.67
C PRO A 167 14.05 3.95 -0.80
N ASN A 168 12.90 4.63 -0.77
CA ASN A 168 11.71 4.23 -0.06
C ASN A 168 10.61 3.93 -1.06
N GLY A 169 9.71 4.85 -1.41
CA GLY A 169 8.67 4.66 -2.41
C GLY A 169 9.13 4.87 -3.86
N ALA A 170 8.39 4.31 -4.81
CA ALA A 170 8.74 4.40 -6.23
C ALA A 170 7.52 4.26 -7.16
N ILE A 171 7.63 4.86 -8.34
CA ILE A 171 6.60 4.80 -9.37
C ILE A 171 7.22 4.75 -10.77
N ASN A 172 6.53 4.09 -11.69
CA ASN A 172 6.90 4.16 -13.10
C ASN A 172 6.67 5.58 -13.64
N TYR A 173 7.64 6.10 -14.38
CA TYR A 173 7.56 7.41 -15.02
C TYR A 173 8.25 7.37 -16.37
N ARG A 174 7.46 7.37 -17.45
CA ARG A 174 7.94 7.42 -18.85
C ARG A 174 8.90 6.28 -19.21
N GLY A 175 8.57 5.07 -18.75
CA GLY A 175 9.44 3.89 -18.94
C GLY A 175 10.70 3.87 -18.07
N GLU A 176 10.92 4.89 -17.24
CA GLU A 176 11.90 4.92 -16.16
C GLU A 176 11.22 4.67 -14.81
N ILE A 177 12.00 4.65 -13.73
CA ILE A 177 11.50 4.53 -12.36
C ILE A 177 11.90 5.78 -11.59
N VAL A 178 10.93 6.47 -11.00
CA VAL A 178 11.20 7.52 -10.02
C VAL A 178 11.21 6.91 -8.64
N PHE A 179 12.28 7.11 -7.88
CA PHE A 179 12.39 6.74 -6.46
C PHE A 179 12.34 7.99 -5.59
N ALA A 180 11.62 7.90 -4.48
CA ALA A 180 11.78 8.80 -3.34
C ALA A 180 12.95 8.30 -2.48
N GLY A 181 14.03 9.07 -2.42
CA GLY A 181 15.18 8.78 -1.57
C GLY A 181 15.12 9.59 -0.28
N GLU A 182 15.21 8.91 0.86
CA GLU A 182 15.05 9.50 2.20
C GLU A 182 16.29 10.29 2.66
N GLY A 183 17.40 10.19 1.93
CA GLY A 183 18.68 10.76 2.33
C GLY A 183 19.31 10.01 3.50
N GLN A 184 20.45 10.50 3.97
CA GLN A 184 21.23 9.84 5.02
C GLN A 184 22.15 10.83 5.74
N GLY A 185 22.05 10.87 7.07
CA GLY A 185 22.86 11.74 7.92
C GLY A 185 22.81 13.20 7.48
N ASN A 186 23.90 13.92 7.72
CA ASN A 186 23.99 15.36 7.48
C ASN A 186 24.42 15.74 6.05
N SER A 187 25.00 14.80 5.30
CA SER A 187 25.69 15.10 4.04
C SER A 187 24.98 14.58 2.79
N SER A 188 24.04 13.66 2.94
CA SER A 188 23.26 13.11 1.83
C SER A 188 21.80 13.56 1.96
N PRO A 189 21.37 14.62 1.25
CA PRO A 189 20.00 15.11 1.35
C PRO A 189 19.01 14.12 0.71
N PRO A 190 17.73 14.15 1.13
CA PRO A 190 16.66 13.45 0.42
C PRO A 190 16.50 14.01 -0.99
N ALA A 191 16.08 13.16 -1.93
CA ALA A 191 15.89 13.54 -3.32
C ALA A 191 14.94 12.58 -4.05
N LEU A 192 14.26 13.10 -5.07
CA LEU A 192 13.65 12.27 -6.09
C LEU A 192 14.73 11.89 -7.10
N TRP A 193 14.82 10.60 -7.41
CA TRP A 193 15.77 10.04 -8.37
C TRP A 193 15.03 9.42 -9.53
N VAL A 194 15.55 9.58 -10.74
CA VAL A 194 15.09 8.81 -11.92
C VAL A 194 16.14 7.75 -12.22
N MET A 195 15.71 6.51 -12.40
CA MET A 195 16.56 5.37 -12.73
C MET A 195 16.08 4.69 -14.01
N ASN A 196 17.01 4.38 -14.92
CA ASN A 196 16.74 3.49 -16.04
C ASN A 196 16.58 2.05 -15.51
N PRO A 197 15.47 1.34 -15.80
CA PRO A 197 15.23 -0.01 -15.29
C PRO A 197 16.11 -1.08 -15.96
N GLN A 198 16.93 -0.72 -16.94
CA GLN A 198 17.87 -1.61 -17.62
C GLN A 198 19.31 -1.28 -17.24
N SER A 199 20.15 -2.32 -17.21
CA SER A 199 21.61 -2.16 -17.03
C SER A 199 22.16 -1.13 -18.04
N PRO A 200 23.00 -0.17 -17.59
CA PRO A 200 23.73 -0.14 -16.32
C PRO A 200 23.01 0.54 -15.14
N TYR A 201 21.69 0.74 -15.20
CA TYR A 201 20.88 1.32 -14.11
C TYR A 201 21.33 2.74 -13.72
N ASN A 202 21.60 3.56 -14.75
CA ASN A 202 21.99 4.94 -14.55
C ASN A 202 20.89 5.71 -13.81
N THR A 203 21.29 6.55 -12.87
CA THR A 203 20.37 7.42 -12.12
C THR A 203 20.70 8.89 -12.31
N THR A 204 19.69 9.73 -12.13
CA THR A 204 19.82 11.19 -12.07
C THR A 204 18.93 11.75 -10.98
N VAL A 205 19.36 12.84 -10.34
CA VAL A 205 18.53 13.57 -9.38
C VAL A 205 17.53 14.44 -10.14
N LEU A 206 16.25 14.28 -9.83
CA LEU A 206 15.16 15.09 -10.37
C LEU A 206 14.91 16.34 -9.51
N LEU A 207 14.94 16.20 -8.19
CA LEU A 207 14.65 17.26 -7.23
C LEU A 207 15.25 16.89 -5.86
N ASN A 208 15.80 17.85 -5.12
CA ASN A 208 16.41 17.59 -3.80
C ASN A 208 16.19 18.69 -2.74
N ASN A 209 15.45 19.75 -3.06
CA ASN A 209 15.21 20.85 -2.12
C ASN A 209 13.92 21.61 -2.43
N PHE A 210 13.44 22.37 -1.45
CA PHE A 210 12.40 23.36 -1.59
C PHE A 210 12.96 24.75 -1.23
N PHE A 211 13.24 25.58 -2.25
CA PHE A 211 13.88 26.89 -2.11
C PHE A 211 15.18 26.86 -1.27
N GLY A 212 16.01 25.84 -1.48
CA GLY A 212 17.27 25.62 -0.76
C GLY A 212 17.15 24.91 0.59
N ARG A 213 15.93 24.69 1.11
CA ARG A 213 15.71 23.87 2.31
C ARG A 213 15.68 22.40 1.90
N GLN A 214 16.40 21.56 2.63
CA GLN A 214 16.29 20.12 2.43
C GLN A 214 14.88 19.66 2.82
N PHE A 215 14.36 18.69 2.06
CA PHE A 215 13.26 17.86 2.52
C PHE A 215 13.64 17.09 3.80
N ASN A 216 12.64 16.58 4.51
CA ASN A 216 12.86 15.80 5.73
C ASN A 216 13.40 14.40 5.38
N SER A 217 12.53 13.58 4.79
CA SER A 217 12.78 12.26 4.22
C SER A 217 11.62 11.93 3.28
N LEU A 218 11.88 11.96 1.97
CA LEU A 218 10.85 11.67 0.97
C LEU A 218 10.44 10.21 1.06
N ASN A 219 9.14 9.95 1.18
CA ASN A 219 8.61 8.62 1.41
C ASN A 219 8.01 8.02 0.15
N ASP A 220 6.87 8.49 -0.36
CA ASP A 220 6.24 7.92 -1.56
C ASP A 220 6.02 8.95 -2.66
N VAL A 221 5.80 8.46 -3.88
CA VAL A 221 5.70 9.26 -5.11
C VAL A 221 4.59 8.73 -6.03
N ALA A 222 3.82 9.65 -6.59
CA ALA A 222 2.75 9.35 -7.53
C ALA A 222 2.82 10.26 -8.75
N ILE A 223 2.44 9.71 -9.91
CA ILE A 223 2.34 10.47 -11.16
C ILE A 223 0.87 10.69 -11.48
N HIS A 224 0.47 11.94 -11.66
CA HIS A 224 -0.90 12.23 -12.05
C HIS A 224 -1.17 11.65 -13.46
N PRO A 225 -2.23 10.83 -13.65
CA PRO A 225 -2.41 10.03 -14.87
C PRO A 225 -2.51 10.85 -16.15
N LYS A 226 -2.97 12.10 -16.06
CA LYS A 226 -3.21 12.98 -17.21
C LYS A 226 -2.11 14.02 -17.42
N SER A 227 -1.86 14.86 -16.40
CA SER A 227 -0.86 15.95 -16.52
C SER A 227 0.58 15.45 -16.47
N LYS A 228 0.79 14.22 -15.94
CA LYS A 228 2.12 13.63 -15.70
C LYS A 228 2.99 14.44 -14.73
N ASP A 229 2.39 15.31 -13.92
CA ASP A 229 3.10 15.95 -12.82
C ASP A 229 3.45 14.92 -11.74
N VAL A 230 4.54 15.20 -11.01
CA VAL A 230 5.06 14.33 -9.96
C VAL A 230 4.55 14.86 -8.62
N TYR A 231 3.89 14.02 -7.84
CA TYR A 231 3.45 14.32 -6.49
C TYR A 231 4.19 13.41 -5.52
N PHE A 232 4.55 13.91 -4.35
CA PHE A 232 5.34 13.14 -3.40
C PHE A 232 5.08 13.57 -1.96
N THR A 233 5.27 12.63 -1.05
CA THR A 233 5.14 12.85 0.40
C THR A 233 6.51 13.12 1.01
N ASP A 234 6.58 14.16 1.84
CA ASP A 234 7.74 14.44 2.69
C ASP A 234 7.32 14.26 4.14
N THR A 235 8.00 13.34 4.82
CA THR A 235 7.68 12.92 6.19
C THR A 235 8.95 12.89 7.04
N ILE A 236 8.81 12.75 8.36
CA ILE A 236 9.95 12.79 9.30
C ILE A 236 10.55 11.42 9.65
N TYR A 237 10.28 10.36 8.89
CA TYR A 237 10.79 9.00 9.17
C TYR A 237 12.28 8.93 9.40
N GLY A 238 13.08 9.62 8.57
CA GLY A 238 14.52 9.65 8.77
C GLY A 238 14.94 10.15 10.16
N TYR A 239 14.18 11.09 10.72
CA TYR A 239 14.42 11.59 12.07
C TYR A 239 13.92 10.59 13.13
N VAL A 240 12.65 10.16 13.04
CA VAL A 240 12.04 9.27 14.05
C VAL A 240 12.57 7.83 13.99
N GLN A 241 13.40 7.50 13.00
CA GLN A 241 14.15 6.23 12.90
C GLN A 241 15.66 6.40 13.10
N ASP A 242 16.12 7.60 13.46
CA ASP A 242 17.51 7.90 13.86
C ASP A 242 18.56 7.71 12.75
N PHE A 243 18.22 8.10 11.52
CA PHE A 243 19.16 8.06 10.38
C PHE A 243 19.32 9.40 9.62
N ARG A 244 18.53 10.41 9.97
CA ARG A 244 18.61 11.81 9.50
C ARG A 244 18.56 12.78 10.68
N PRO A 245 19.07 14.01 10.52
CA PRO A 245 18.94 15.07 11.54
C PRO A 245 17.48 15.51 11.73
N SER A 246 17.27 16.39 12.72
CA SER A 246 15.97 16.99 13.01
C SER A 246 15.34 17.63 11.75
N PRO A 247 14.02 17.43 11.53
CA PRO A 247 13.34 17.91 10.34
C PRO A 247 13.32 19.43 10.24
N GLY A 248 13.37 19.92 8.99
CA GLY A 248 13.39 21.34 8.67
C GLY A 248 12.12 21.83 8.00
N LEU A 249 11.22 20.93 7.59
CA LEU A 249 9.93 21.21 6.93
C LEU A 249 8.78 20.54 7.70
N ARG A 250 7.54 20.95 7.43
CA ARG A 250 6.35 20.24 7.94
C ARG A 250 6.12 18.96 7.12
N ASP A 251 5.49 17.97 7.74
CA ASP A 251 4.92 16.80 7.08
C ASP A 251 3.85 17.22 6.06
N GLN A 252 4.17 17.12 4.77
CA GLN A 252 3.39 17.72 3.68
C GLN A 252 3.51 16.94 2.38
N VAL A 253 2.56 17.22 1.48
CA VAL A 253 2.53 16.69 0.12
C VAL A 253 2.91 17.80 -0.84
N TYR A 254 3.85 17.49 -1.72
CA TYR A 254 4.37 18.41 -2.73
C TYR A 254 4.01 17.94 -4.12
N ARG A 255 4.00 18.90 -5.06
CA ARG A 255 3.89 18.68 -6.50
C ARG A 255 5.05 19.36 -7.20
N LEU A 256 5.75 18.60 -8.04
CA LEU A 256 6.69 19.08 -9.04
C LEU A 256 6.01 19.05 -10.42
N ASN A 257 5.92 20.22 -11.05
CA ASN A 257 5.55 20.32 -12.46
C ASN A 257 6.82 20.20 -13.32
N PRO A 258 7.04 19.09 -14.05
CA PRO A 258 8.28 18.85 -14.78
C PRO A 258 8.49 19.81 -15.96
N SER A 259 7.43 20.44 -16.47
CA SER A 259 7.53 21.36 -17.62
C SER A 259 8.05 22.75 -17.24
N THR A 260 7.75 23.20 -16.02
CA THR A 260 8.15 24.53 -15.51
C THR A 260 9.25 24.45 -14.45
N GLY A 261 9.43 23.28 -13.84
CA GLY A 261 10.28 23.07 -12.67
C GLY A 261 9.67 23.61 -11.37
N ALA A 262 8.43 24.11 -11.40
CA ALA A 262 7.78 24.65 -10.21
C ALA A 262 7.47 23.54 -9.20
N VAL A 263 7.84 23.77 -7.93
CA VAL A 263 7.50 22.92 -6.80
C VAL A 263 6.53 23.68 -5.90
N THR A 264 5.43 23.04 -5.55
CA THR A 264 4.36 23.63 -4.71
C THR A 264 3.93 22.65 -3.63
N VAL A 265 3.53 23.16 -2.47
CA VAL A 265 2.81 22.36 -1.46
C VAL A 265 1.35 22.28 -1.90
N VAL A 266 0.80 21.07 -1.93
CA VAL A 266 -0.58 20.85 -2.39
C VAL A 266 -1.49 20.27 -1.32
N ALA A 267 -0.95 19.69 -0.25
CA ALA A 267 -1.71 19.32 0.95
C ALA A 267 -0.80 19.30 2.19
N ASP A 268 -1.37 19.57 3.35
CA ASP A 268 -0.71 19.53 4.64
C ASP A 268 -1.65 19.00 5.75
N ASP A 269 -1.25 19.19 7.01
CA ASP A 269 -2.03 18.85 8.22
C ASP A 269 -2.18 17.32 8.43
N PHE A 270 -1.17 16.58 8.01
CA PHE A 270 -0.99 15.16 8.28
C PHE A 270 -0.24 14.94 9.60
N GLY A 271 -0.41 13.76 10.21
CA GLY A 271 0.52 13.26 11.22
C GLY A 271 1.84 12.89 10.55
N HIS A 272 1.80 11.91 9.64
CA HIS A 272 2.91 11.51 8.79
C HIS A 272 2.35 11.06 7.43
N PRO A 273 2.42 11.87 6.36
CA PRO A 273 1.95 11.47 5.04
C PRO A 273 2.85 10.35 4.53
N ASN A 274 2.23 9.31 3.99
CA ASN A 274 2.95 8.11 3.54
C ASN A 274 2.54 7.77 2.11
N GLY A 275 1.85 6.65 1.87
CA GLY A 275 1.51 6.18 0.53
C GLY A 275 0.61 7.16 -0.22
N PHE A 276 0.87 7.33 -1.52
CA PHE A 276 0.11 8.23 -2.39
C PHE A 276 -0.34 7.50 -3.65
N THR A 277 -1.64 7.58 -3.98
CA THR A 277 -2.10 7.25 -5.34
C THR A 277 -3.18 8.19 -5.88
N PHE A 278 -3.40 8.14 -7.19
CA PHE A 278 -4.53 8.80 -7.84
C PHE A 278 -5.60 7.78 -8.24
N SER A 279 -6.87 8.22 -8.26
CA SER A 279 -7.93 7.48 -8.94
C SER A 279 -7.58 7.30 -10.43
N PRO A 280 -8.11 6.26 -11.10
CA PRO A 280 -7.82 6.03 -12.52
C PRO A 280 -8.13 7.20 -13.45
N ASP A 281 -9.15 7.98 -13.12
CA ASP A 281 -9.54 9.16 -13.90
C ASP A 281 -8.79 10.45 -13.50
N GLY A 282 -7.92 10.38 -12.50
CA GLY A 282 -7.11 11.48 -11.96
C GLY A 282 -7.89 12.50 -11.14
N LYS A 283 -9.18 12.30 -10.86
CA LYS A 283 -10.01 13.30 -10.16
C LYS A 283 -9.86 13.28 -8.65
N TYR A 284 -9.38 12.17 -8.09
CA TYR A 284 -9.14 12.03 -6.67
C TYR A 284 -7.69 11.64 -6.40
N ALA A 285 -7.13 12.19 -5.33
CA ALA A 285 -5.89 11.74 -4.74
C ALA A 285 -6.19 11.06 -3.40
N TYR A 286 -5.49 9.97 -3.12
CA TYR A 286 -5.55 9.24 -1.87
C TYR A 286 -4.17 9.29 -1.22
N VAL A 287 -4.11 9.76 0.03
CA VAL A 287 -2.86 9.89 0.79
C VAL A 287 -3.05 9.20 2.13
N ALA A 288 -2.21 8.22 2.43
CA ALA A 288 -2.15 7.59 3.73
C ALA A 288 -1.52 8.52 4.77
N ASP A 289 -1.99 8.41 6.00
CA ASP A 289 -1.46 9.09 7.18
C ASP A 289 -1.24 8.06 8.28
N THR A 290 0.02 7.88 8.61
CA THR A 290 0.55 6.92 9.58
C THR A 290 0.98 7.61 10.88
N GLY A 291 0.38 8.77 11.18
CA GLY A 291 0.61 9.54 12.40
C GLY A 291 0.55 8.74 13.71
N ILE A 292 -0.09 7.58 13.73
CA ILE A 292 -0.07 6.63 14.84
C ILE A 292 1.34 6.16 15.23
N ASN A 293 2.31 6.15 14.30
CA ASN A 293 3.66 5.65 14.49
C ASN A 293 4.70 6.78 14.54
N TYR A 294 5.47 6.86 15.64
CA TYR A 294 6.56 7.81 15.85
C TYR A 294 7.93 7.12 16.00
N GLY A 295 8.11 5.95 15.37
CA GLY A 295 9.40 5.25 15.33
C GLY A 295 9.93 4.95 16.74
N PHE A 296 11.13 5.44 17.08
CA PHE A 296 11.73 5.17 18.39
C PHE A 296 10.97 5.78 19.58
N TYR A 297 10.03 6.70 19.34
CA TYR A 297 9.14 7.24 20.38
C TYR A 297 7.89 6.37 20.62
N GLY A 298 7.73 5.28 19.87
CA GLY A 298 6.60 4.36 20.00
C GLY A 298 5.36 4.81 19.23
N MET A 299 4.21 4.26 19.60
CA MET A 299 2.92 4.54 18.96
C MET A 299 2.00 5.38 19.84
N ASN A 300 1.21 6.23 19.20
CA ASN A 300 0.13 6.97 19.82
C ASN A 300 -1.19 6.60 19.15
N PHE A 301 -1.92 5.67 19.77
CA PHE A 301 -3.19 5.12 19.26
C PHE A 301 -4.34 6.15 19.10
N THR A 302 -4.12 7.42 19.45
CA THR A 302 -5.08 8.53 19.22
C THR A 302 -4.78 9.33 17.96
N GLN A 303 -3.65 9.06 17.29
CA GLN A 303 -3.21 9.73 16.07
C GLN A 303 -3.68 8.98 14.81
N PRO A 304 -3.60 9.60 13.62
CA PRO A 304 -4.11 9.01 12.38
C PRO A 304 -3.51 7.64 12.04
N ALA A 305 -4.39 6.71 11.70
CA ALA A 305 -4.11 5.47 10.98
C ALA A 305 -5.11 5.40 9.81
N SER A 306 -5.01 6.38 8.90
CA SER A 306 -6.11 6.73 7.99
C SER A 306 -5.64 6.97 6.57
N ILE A 307 -6.54 6.77 5.62
CA ILE A 307 -6.38 7.22 4.25
C ILE A 307 -7.29 8.42 4.05
N TYR A 308 -6.75 9.53 3.55
CA TYR A 308 -7.52 10.70 3.18
C TYR A 308 -7.71 10.76 1.67
N ARG A 309 -8.91 11.18 1.24
CA ARG A 309 -9.22 11.51 -0.15
C ARG A 309 -9.29 13.03 -0.33
N PHE A 310 -8.73 13.51 -1.43
CA PHE A 310 -8.80 14.88 -1.90
C PHE A 310 -9.42 14.92 -3.29
N ASN A 311 -10.04 16.04 -3.66
CA ASN A 311 -10.28 16.33 -5.07
C ASN A 311 -8.97 16.86 -5.69
N VAL A 312 -8.75 16.56 -6.97
CA VAL A 312 -7.64 17.11 -7.75
C VAL A 312 -8.19 18.19 -8.67
N ASN A 313 -7.69 19.42 -8.51
CA ASN A 313 -8.09 20.56 -9.32
C ASN A 313 -7.31 20.60 -10.65
N GLU A 314 -7.83 21.35 -11.63
CA GLU A 314 -7.19 21.49 -12.94
C GLU A 314 -5.78 22.11 -12.87
N ASP A 315 -5.54 22.96 -11.86
CA ASP A 315 -4.24 23.56 -11.60
C ASP A 315 -3.25 22.64 -10.87
N GLY A 316 -3.69 21.43 -10.49
CA GLY A 316 -2.93 20.43 -9.75
C GLY A 316 -2.93 20.60 -8.24
N THR A 317 -3.72 21.51 -7.68
CA THR A 317 -3.91 21.61 -6.22
C THR A 317 -4.83 20.50 -5.72
N LEU A 318 -4.70 20.17 -4.42
CA LEU A 318 -5.56 19.20 -3.74
C LEU A 318 -6.47 19.94 -2.74
N ASP A 319 -7.77 19.63 -2.76
CA ASP A 319 -8.72 20.22 -1.82
C ASP A 319 -9.72 19.20 -1.25
N ASN A 320 -10.63 19.68 -0.40
CA ASN A 320 -11.77 18.89 0.12
C ASN A 320 -11.33 17.59 0.82
N ARG A 321 -10.29 17.69 1.66
CA ARG A 321 -9.78 16.59 2.49
C ARG A 321 -10.91 15.91 3.24
N LYS A 322 -11.06 14.61 3.03
CA LYS A 322 -12.03 13.76 3.72
C LYS A 322 -11.36 12.47 4.16
N ILE A 323 -11.74 11.96 5.32
CA ILE A 323 -11.42 10.58 5.70
C ILE A 323 -12.07 9.67 4.66
N PHE A 324 -11.25 8.78 4.08
CA PHE A 324 -11.71 7.72 3.19
C PHE A 324 -11.79 6.39 3.92
N ALA A 325 -10.73 6.04 4.67
CA ALA A 325 -10.69 4.83 5.49
C ALA A 325 -9.91 5.08 6.79
N PHE A 326 -10.25 4.32 7.83
CA PHE A 326 -9.49 4.17 9.07
C PHE A 326 -9.14 2.70 9.22
N VAL A 327 -7.89 2.40 9.53
CA VAL A 327 -7.33 1.05 9.47
C VAL A 327 -7.05 0.51 10.88
N SER A 328 -7.31 -0.78 11.06
CA SER A 328 -6.79 -1.57 12.17
C SER A 328 -6.66 -3.03 11.71
N PRO A 329 -5.57 -3.74 12.08
CA PRO A 329 -4.41 -3.26 12.84
C PRO A 329 -3.44 -2.40 12.02
N GLY A 330 -2.53 -1.74 12.73
CA GLY A 330 -1.41 -0.97 12.19
C GLY A 330 -1.83 0.38 11.64
N ALA A 331 -1.20 0.77 10.53
CA ALA A 331 -1.47 1.97 9.76
C ALA A 331 -1.49 1.62 8.27
N PRO A 332 -2.21 2.39 7.43
CA PRO A 332 -2.11 2.25 5.98
C PRO A 332 -0.75 2.79 5.53
N ASP A 333 0.01 1.99 4.80
CA ASP A 333 1.33 2.36 4.29
C ASP A 333 1.23 2.66 2.78
N GLY A 334 1.83 1.85 1.90
CA GLY A 334 1.65 1.96 0.44
C GLY A 334 0.17 1.84 0.02
N VAL A 335 -0.31 2.78 -0.79
CA VAL A 335 -1.70 2.86 -1.28
C VAL A 335 -1.74 2.77 -2.80
N HIS A 336 -2.63 1.93 -3.34
CA HIS A 336 -2.83 1.80 -4.80
C HIS A 336 -4.31 1.75 -5.16
N CYS A 337 -4.64 2.12 -6.39
CA CYS A 337 -5.97 1.93 -6.96
C CYS A 337 -5.96 0.80 -7.99
N ASP A 338 -7.07 0.08 -8.11
CA ASP A 338 -7.33 -0.73 -9.31
C ASP A 338 -7.99 0.10 -10.42
N SER A 339 -8.07 -0.47 -11.61
CA SER A 339 -8.68 0.13 -12.81
C SER A 339 -10.18 0.47 -12.67
N LYS A 340 -10.84 0.00 -11.61
CA LYS A 340 -12.24 0.32 -11.30
C LYS A 340 -12.38 1.35 -10.18
N GLY A 341 -11.27 1.83 -9.63
CA GLY A 341 -11.22 2.86 -8.60
C GLY A 341 -11.43 2.33 -7.18
N ASN A 342 -11.36 1.00 -6.97
CA ASN A 342 -11.21 0.49 -5.61
C ASN A 342 -9.81 0.84 -5.10
N VAL A 343 -9.71 1.11 -3.80
CA VAL A 343 -8.50 1.56 -3.14
C VAL A 343 -7.98 0.42 -2.27
N TYR A 344 -6.66 0.21 -2.29
CA TYR A 344 -5.95 -0.85 -1.60
C TYR A 344 -4.87 -0.20 -0.75
N ALA A 345 -4.60 -0.73 0.44
CA ALA A 345 -3.44 -0.31 1.23
C ALA A 345 -2.80 -1.48 1.96
N GLY A 346 -1.47 -1.42 2.08
CA GLY A 346 -0.70 -2.27 2.98
C GLY A 346 -1.01 -1.87 4.42
N CYS A 347 -1.34 -2.85 5.26
CA CYS A 347 -1.80 -2.66 6.63
C CYS A 347 -1.10 -3.66 7.56
N GLY A 348 -1.42 -3.63 8.86
CA GLY A 348 -0.74 -4.47 9.87
C GLY A 348 -0.97 -5.98 9.76
N ASP A 349 -1.94 -6.44 8.95
CA ASP A 349 -2.29 -7.87 8.78
C ASP A 349 -2.36 -8.32 7.31
N GLY A 350 -1.95 -7.48 6.36
CA GLY A 350 -2.03 -7.75 4.93
C GLY A 350 -2.48 -6.53 4.13
N ILE A 351 -3.16 -6.77 3.01
CA ILE A 351 -3.73 -5.73 2.15
C ILE A 351 -5.21 -5.60 2.43
N HIS A 352 -5.69 -4.39 2.71
CA HIS A 352 -7.12 -4.08 2.84
C HIS A 352 -7.64 -3.47 1.54
N VAL A 353 -8.88 -3.78 1.19
CA VAL A 353 -9.50 -3.35 -0.07
C VAL A 353 -10.83 -2.66 0.21
N TRP A 354 -10.93 -1.40 -0.21
CA TRP A 354 -12.13 -0.59 -0.11
C TRP A 354 -12.70 -0.27 -1.48
N ASN A 355 -14.03 -0.30 -1.59
CA ASN A 355 -14.69 0.22 -2.78
C ASN A 355 -14.59 1.77 -2.83
N PRO A 356 -14.97 2.44 -3.95
CA PRO A 356 -14.81 3.89 -4.10
C PRO A 356 -15.55 4.76 -3.05
N SER A 357 -16.47 4.18 -2.27
CA SER A 357 -17.13 4.89 -1.15
C SER A 357 -16.37 4.82 0.18
N GLY A 358 -15.29 4.04 0.27
CA GLY A 358 -14.55 3.80 1.52
C GLY A 358 -15.08 2.62 2.35
N LYS A 359 -15.93 1.77 1.78
CA LYS A 359 -16.44 0.55 2.44
C LYS A 359 -15.43 -0.57 2.25
N LEU A 360 -14.98 -1.18 3.34
CA LEU A 360 -14.12 -2.36 3.30
C LEU A 360 -14.89 -3.52 2.67
N ILE A 361 -14.40 -4.03 1.54
CA ILE A 361 -15.01 -5.15 0.81
C ILE A 361 -14.23 -6.45 0.97
N GLY A 362 -12.93 -6.38 1.25
CA GLY A 362 -12.12 -7.57 1.48
C GLY A 362 -10.71 -7.29 1.99
N LYS A 363 -10.00 -8.37 2.31
CA LYS A 363 -8.56 -8.35 2.61
C LYS A 363 -7.83 -9.47 1.87
N ILE A 364 -6.57 -9.23 1.53
CA ILE A 364 -5.59 -10.28 1.24
C ILE A 364 -4.75 -10.39 2.52
N PHE A 365 -5.12 -11.33 3.38
CA PHE A 365 -4.55 -11.50 4.70
C PHE A 365 -3.23 -12.26 4.66
N LEU A 366 -2.20 -11.71 5.28
CA LEU A 366 -0.89 -12.35 5.43
C LEU A 366 -0.58 -12.72 6.88
N GLY A 367 -1.29 -12.11 7.84
CA GLY A 367 -0.97 -12.27 9.26
C GLY A 367 0.29 -11.50 9.69
N SER A 368 0.82 -10.64 8.81
CA SER A 368 1.96 -9.77 9.05
C SER A 368 1.75 -8.42 8.39
N THR A 369 2.54 -7.43 8.82
CA THR A 369 2.57 -6.10 8.22
C THR A 369 2.94 -6.20 6.73
N THR A 370 2.18 -5.51 5.91
CA THR A 370 2.49 -5.25 4.49
C THR A 370 2.81 -3.78 4.33
N ALA A 371 4.05 -3.46 3.99
CA ALA A 371 4.47 -2.07 3.78
C ALA A 371 4.03 -1.58 2.39
N ASN A 372 4.29 -2.34 1.32
CA ASN A 372 3.87 -1.94 -0.02
C ASN A 372 3.58 -3.14 -0.94
N PHE A 373 2.92 -2.88 -2.06
CA PHE A 373 2.54 -3.88 -3.07
C PHE A 373 2.24 -3.17 -4.38
N GLN A 374 2.16 -3.90 -5.48
CA GLN A 374 1.78 -3.30 -6.76
C GLN A 374 1.11 -4.34 -7.65
N PHE A 375 0.10 -3.89 -8.40
CA PHE A 375 -0.44 -4.67 -9.51
C PHE A 375 0.56 -4.65 -10.66
N VAL A 376 0.81 -5.80 -11.30
CA VAL A 376 1.87 -5.96 -12.30
C VAL A 376 1.41 -6.59 -13.62
N GLY A 377 0.17 -6.28 -14.02
CA GLY A 377 -0.47 -6.63 -15.27
C GLY A 377 -1.13 -8.01 -15.21
N ASP A 378 -2.17 -8.22 -16.02
CA ASP A 378 -2.84 -9.52 -16.20
C ASP A 378 -3.31 -10.15 -14.88
N GLY A 379 -3.89 -9.34 -13.98
CA GLY A 379 -4.34 -9.81 -12.67
C GLY A 379 -3.22 -10.25 -11.72
N ARG A 380 -1.96 -9.91 -12.00
CA ARG A 380 -0.80 -10.24 -11.15
C ARG A 380 -0.57 -9.12 -10.12
N MET A 381 -0.09 -9.49 -8.94
CA MET A 381 0.32 -8.55 -7.89
C MET A 381 1.58 -9.06 -7.19
N VAL A 382 2.50 -8.16 -6.86
CA VAL A 382 3.66 -8.44 -5.99
C VAL A 382 3.48 -7.68 -4.69
N ILE A 383 3.77 -8.32 -3.56
CA ILE A 383 3.51 -7.81 -2.22
C ILE A 383 4.78 -7.92 -1.39
N CYS A 384 5.21 -6.80 -0.83
CA CYS A 384 6.34 -6.67 0.09
C CYS A 384 5.83 -6.65 1.53
N ALA A 385 6.16 -7.70 2.29
CA ALA A 385 5.74 -7.90 3.67
C ALA A 385 6.97 -8.11 4.57
N GLU A 386 7.84 -7.09 4.58
CA GLU A 386 9.08 -7.02 5.36
C GLU A 386 10.10 -8.10 4.97
N THR A 387 10.02 -9.26 5.62
CA THR A 387 10.92 -10.39 5.40
C THR A 387 10.38 -11.40 4.40
N ASP A 388 9.14 -11.24 3.95
CA ASP A 388 8.52 -12.10 2.95
C ASP A 388 8.13 -11.30 1.69
N LEU A 389 8.33 -11.92 0.52
CA LEU A 389 7.87 -11.42 -0.78
C LEU A 389 6.81 -12.38 -1.31
N TYR A 390 5.63 -11.85 -1.66
CA TYR A 390 4.54 -12.65 -2.21
C TYR A 390 4.23 -12.27 -3.66
N TYR A 391 3.76 -13.27 -4.39
CA TYR A 391 3.15 -13.12 -5.70
C TYR A 391 1.70 -13.60 -5.61
N ALA A 392 0.76 -12.76 -6.03
CA ALA A 392 -0.66 -13.07 -6.05
C ALA A 392 -1.24 -13.01 -7.46
N THR A 393 -2.23 -13.86 -7.72
CA THR A 393 -3.09 -13.76 -8.90
C THR A 393 -4.52 -13.46 -8.47
N VAL A 394 -5.14 -12.48 -9.11
CA VAL A 394 -6.50 -11.98 -8.89
C VAL A 394 -7.15 -11.67 -10.24
N ALA A 395 -8.41 -11.24 -10.25
CA ALA A 395 -9.10 -10.82 -11.47
C ALA A 395 -9.03 -9.31 -11.73
N ALA A 396 -8.75 -8.50 -10.70
CA ALA A 396 -8.59 -7.06 -10.84
C ALA A 396 -7.24 -6.71 -11.47
N ASP A 397 -7.26 -5.68 -12.33
CA ASP A 397 -6.06 -5.04 -12.87
C ASP A 397 -5.82 -3.70 -12.19
N GLY A 398 -4.55 -3.38 -11.97
CA GLY A 398 -4.12 -2.11 -11.37
C GLY A 398 -4.50 -0.88 -12.19
N ASN A 399 -4.51 0.28 -11.51
CA ASN A 399 -4.50 1.56 -12.18
C ASN A 399 -3.13 1.78 -12.84
N TYR A 400 -3.03 1.49 -14.14
CA TYR A 400 -1.84 1.81 -14.90
C TYR A 400 -1.94 3.20 -15.48
N VAL A 401 -1.03 4.07 -15.06
CA VAL A 401 -0.70 5.24 -15.85
C VAL A 401 0.08 4.73 -17.06
N GLU A 402 -0.56 4.58 -18.21
CA GLU A 402 0.16 4.46 -19.48
C GLU A 402 1.06 5.69 -19.60
N SER A 403 2.35 5.49 -19.32
CA SER A 403 3.37 6.52 -19.36
C SER A 403 4.21 6.40 -20.64
N GLU A 404 3.85 5.51 -21.57
CA GLU A 404 4.49 5.40 -22.88
C GLU A 404 4.06 6.55 -23.80
N MET A 405 4.67 7.72 -23.56
CA MET A 405 5.42 8.51 -24.54
C MET A 405 6.34 9.49 -23.81
#